data_AF-A0A9X7C8F5-F1
#
_entry.id   AF-A0A9X7C8F5-F1
#
_cell.length_a   1.000
_cell.length_b   1.000
_cell.length_c   1.000
_cell.angle_alpha   90.00
_cell.angle_beta   90.00
_cell.angle_gamma   90.00
#
_symmetry.space_group_name_H-M   'P 1'
#
loop_
_entity.id
_entity.type
_entity.pdbx_description
1 polymer ?
#
loop_
_entity_poly.entity_id
_entity_poly.type
_entity_poly.pdbx_seq_one_letter_code
_entity_poly.pdbx_strand_id
1 'polypeptide(L)'
;MGCFYKEAFEVGSISSATLMANTPGFEDAVEHIYRHSKLGIGMHFNLTYGSPINPPECVPSLVNAHGEFAYQLNEKWEEQDILLELMSQRECLIKAGLNPTHIDSHQHIQMYPNVYKQMTWSRK
;
A
#
# COMPACT_ATOMS: atom_id res chain seq x y z
N MET A 1 -6.61 -9.79 -15.92
CA MET A 1 -5.23 -10.23 -16.23
C MET A 1 -4.47 -10.31 -14.90
N GLY A 2 -4.49 -11.47 -14.22
CA GLY A 2 -4.11 -11.55 -12.80
C GLY A 2 -3.41 -12.87 -12.42
N CYS A 3 -2.33 -13.23 -13.12
CA CYS A 3 -1.68 -14.53 -12.93
C CYS A 3 -0.17 -14.53 -12.62
N PHE A 4 0.51 -13.39 -12.45
CA PHE A 4 1.97 -13.44 -12.19
C PHE A 4 2.36 -13.69 -10.73
N TYR A 5 1.49 -13.41 -9.76
CA TYR A 5 1.83 -13.63 -8.35
C TYR A 5 1.74 -15.11 -7.94
N LYS A 6 0.76 -15.85 -8.47
CA LYS A 6 0.42 -17.21 -8.03
C LYS A 6 1.56 -18.23 -8.20
N GLU A 7 2.30 -18.17 -9.29
CA GLU A 7 3.32 -19.18 -9.62
C GLU A 7 4.63 -19.01 -8.83
N ALA A 8 4.98 -17.78 -8.43
CA ALA A 8 6.20 -17.55 -7.67
C ALA A 8 6.06 -17.91 -6.17
N PHE A 9 4.82 -18.03 -5.67
CA PHE A 9 4.49 -18.43 -4.30
C PHE A 9 4.73 -19.93 -4.04
N GLU A 10 4.48 -20.81 -5.01
CA GLU A 10 4.52 -22.27 -4.79
C GLU A 10 5.95 -22.85 -4.72
N VAL A 11 6.95 -22.13 -5.22
CA VAL A 11 8.34 -22.62 -5.34
C VAL A 11 9.20 -22.31 -4.10
N GLY A 12 8.61 -21.73 -3.03
CA GLY A 12 9.34 -21.43 -1.77
C GLY A 12 10.53 -20.47 -1.92
N SER A 13 10.65 -19.79 -3.07
CA SER A 13 11.76 -18.89 -3.39
C SER A 13 11.51 -17.44 -2.94
N ILE A 14 10.29 -17.14 -2.49
CA ILE A 14 9.89 -15.83 -1.97
C ILE A 14 9.77 -15.94 -0.45
N SER A 15 10.56 -15.15 0.27
CA SER A 15 10.55 -15.06 1.74
C SER A 15 9.63 -13.96 2.29
N SER A 16 9.22 -13.02 1.43
CA SER A 16 8.35 -11.91 1.80
C SER A 16 7.48 -11.43 0.64
N ALA A 17 6.25 -11.01 0.94
CA ALA A 17 5.32 -10.42 -0.02
C ALA A 17 4.72 -9.12 0.53
N THR A 18 4.43 -8.17 -0.36
CA THR A 18 3.80 -6.89 0.00
C THR A 18 2.37 -6.81 -0.55
N LEU A 19 1.48 -6.12 0.16
CA LEU A 19 0.07 -5.97 -0.20
C LEU A 19 -0.35 -4.50 -0.34
N MET A 20 -1.15 -4.21 -1.36
CA MET A 20 -1.86 -2.93 -1.48
C MET A 20 -3.21 -3.02 -0.78
N ALA A 21 -3.38 -2.26 0.29
CA ALA A 21 -4.61 -2.25 1.08
C ALA A 21 -5.81 -1.61 0.34
N ASN A 22 -5.53 -0.71 -0.60
CA ASN A 22 -6.52 0.09 -1.31
C ASN A 22 -6.90 -0.47 -2.69
N THR A 23 -6.83 -1.81 -2.86
CA THR A 23 -7.18 -2.47 -4.12
C THR A 23 -8.30 -3.50 -3.94
N PRO A 24 -9.14 -3.73 -4.96
CA PRO A 24 -10.24 -4.72 -4.87
C PRO A 24 -9.79 -6.15 -4.57
N GLY A 25 -8.53 -6.50 -4.87
CA GLY A 25 -7.97 -7.83 -4.61
C GLY A 25 -7.40 -8.02 -3.20
N PHE A 26 -7.54 -7.03 -2.31
CA PHE A 26 -6.95 -7.09 -0.97
C PHE A 26 -7.49 -8.26 -0.14
N GLU A 27 -8.81 -8.46 -0.11
CA GLU A 27 -9.44 -9.54 0.67
C GLU A 27 -9.03 -10.93 0.20
N ASP A 28 -9.01 -11.16 -1.12
CA ASP A 28 -8.54 -12.41 -1.72
C ASP A 28 -7.07 -12.70 -1.36
N ALA A 29 -6.24 -11.66 -1.36
CA ALA A 29 -4.83 -11.77 -1.02
C ALA A 29 -4.62 -12.09 0.48
N VAL A 30 -5.40 -11.45 1.36
CA VAL A 30 -5.41 -11.73 2.81
C VAL A 30 -5.79 -13.20 3.05
N GLU A 31 -6.86 -13.68 2.43
CA GLU A 31 -7.31 -15.08 2.57
C GLU A 31 -6.24 -16.06 2.08
N HIS A 32 -5.55 -15.73 0.98
CA HIS A 32 -4.46 -16.54 0.47
C HIS A 32 -3.26 -16.58 1.44
N ILE A 33 -2.91 -15.46 2.07
CA ILE A 33 -1.81 -15.40 3.05
C ILE A 33 -2.13 -16.22 4.29
N TYR A 34 -3.37 -16.18 4.79
CA TYR A 34 -3.78 -17.01 5.92
C TYR A 34 -3.61 -18.51 5.67
N ARG A 35 -3.76 -18.95 4.42
CA ARG A 35 -3.50 -20.34 4.01
C ARG A 35 -2.00 -20.70 3.98
N HIS A 36 -1.09 -19.71 3.98
CA HIS A 36 0.36 -19.90 3.81
C HIS A 36 1.15 -19.19 4.94
N SER A 37 1.22 -19.82 6.12
CA SER A 37 1.66 -19.19 7.40
C SER A 37 3.14 -18.78 7.54
N LYS A 38 3.96 -18.88 6.50
CA LYS A 38 5.43 -18.71 6.60
C LYS A 38 6.00 -17.47 5.89
N LEU A 39 5.16 -16.60 5.34
CA LEU A 39 5.62 -15.43 4.58
C LEU A 39 5.73 -14.19 5.47
N GLY A 40 6.84 -13.46 5.34
CA GLY A 40 6.92 -12.10 5.86
C GLY A 40 6.01 -11.18 5.05
N ILE A 41 5.03 -10.54 5.70
CA ILE A 41 4.08 -9.65 5.02
C ILE A 41 4.54 -8.21 5.17
N GLY A 42 4.59 -7.46 4.08
CA GLY A 42 4.84 -6.02 4.08
C GLY A 42 3.67 -5.23 3.50
N MET A 43 3.73 -3.92 3.67
CA MET A 43 2.76 -2.99 3.11
C MET A 43 3.31 -2.40 1.80
N HIS A 44 2.58 -2.59 0.70
CA HIS A 44 2.83 -1.92 -0.56
C HIS A 44 2.06 -0.61 -0.60
N PHE A 45 2.72 0.47 -0.16
CA PHE A 45 2.09 1.77 -0.05
C PHE A 45 1.76 2.34 -1.43
N ASN A 46 0.52 2.74 -1.64
CA ASN A 46 0.05 3.16 -2.95
C ASN A 46 -0.67 4.52 -2.86
N LEU A 47 -0.18 5.48 -3.65
CA LEU A 47 -0.78 6.81 -3.83
C LEU A 47 -1.03 7.15 -5.31
N THR A 48 -0.95 6.16 -6.21
CA THR A 48 -0.94 6.41 -7.66
C THR A 48 -1.97 5.58 -8.42
N TYR A 49 -2.54 4.56 -7.81
CA TYR A 49 -3.50 3.67 -8.45
C TYR A 49 -4.79 3.51 -7.64
N GLY A 50 -5.94 3.65 -8.30
CA GLY A 50 -7.25 3.51 -7.66
C GLY A 50 -7.63 4.71 -6.80
N SER A 51 -8.31 4.44 -5.69
CA SER A 51 -8.81 5.45 -4.76
C SER A 51 -8.15 5.32 -3.37
N PRO A 52 -8.05 6.42 -2.61
CA PRO A 52 -7.60 6.35 -1.22
C PRO A 52 -8.57 5.56 -0.34
N ILE A 53 -8.07 5.06 0.79
CA ILE A 53 -8.91 4.50 1.86
C ILE A 53 -9.68 5.62 2.56
N ASN A 54 -9.04 6.77 2.74
CA ASN A 54 -9.70 7.93 3.32
C ASN A 54 -10.67 8.57 2.33
N PRO A 55 -11.76 9.18 2.81
CA PRO A 55 -12.63 9.99 1.97
C PRO A 55 -11.83 11.09 1.23
N PRO A 56 -12.12 11.38 -0.05
CA PRO A 56 -11.43 12.40 -0.84
C PRO A 56 -11.31 13.77 -0.13
N GLU A 57 -12.32 14.14 0.66
CA GLU A 57 -12.34 15.38 1.44
C GLU A 57 -11.31 15.44 2.59
N CYS A 58 -10.84 14.27 3.06
CA CYS A 58 -9.82 14.18 4.11
C CYS A 58 -8.40 14.19 3.54
N VAL A 59 -8.23 13.87 2.26
CA VAL A 59 -6.94 13.82 1.57
C VAL A 59 -7.00 14.57 0.23
N PRO A 60 -7.45 15.84 0.22
CA PRO A 60 -7.74 16.56 -1.02
C PRO A 60 -6.50 16.78 -1.89
N SER A 61 -5.29 16.77 -1.33
CA SER A 61 -4.07 16.91 -2.12
C SER A 61 -3.69 15.64 -2.89
N LEU A 62 -4.24 14.48 -2.53
CA LEU A 62 -3.90 13.18 -3.14
C LEU A 62 -4.84 12.78 -4.27
N VAL A 63 -5.99 13.42 -4.38
CA VAL A 63 -7.10 12.99 -5.23
C VAL A 63 -7.41 13.97 -6.36
N ASN A 64 -7.90 13.44 -7.47
CA ASN A 64 -8.41 14.20 -8.59
C ASN A 64 -9.90 14.54 -8.39
N ALA A 65 -10.51 15.24 -9.36
CA ALA A 65 -11.93 15.62 -9.32
C ALA A 65 -12.90 14.43 -9.29
N HIS A 66 -12.44 13.22 -9.58
CA HIS A 66 -13.20 11.97 -9.53
C HIS A 66 -13.01 11.20 -8.22
N GLY A 67 -12.19 11.69 -7.27
CA GLY A 67 -11.90 11.01 -6.01
C GLY A 67 -10.93 9.83 -6.15
N GLU A 68 -10.23 9.74 -7.28
CA GLU A 68 -9.15 8.77 -7.51
C GLU A 68 -7.80 9.44 -7.30
N PHE A 69 -6.74 8.67 -7.09
CA PHE A 69 -5.40 9.25 -6.96
C PHE A 69 -5.04 10.08 -8.19
N ALA A 70 -4.55 11.29 -7.94
CA ALA A 70 -4.13 12.19 -8.99
C ALA A 70 -2.75 11.73 -9.51
N TYR A 71 -2.74 11.19 -10.74
CA TYR A 71 -1.56 10.58 -11.36
C TYR A 71 -0.66 11.66 -11.99
N GLN A 72 -0.11 12.59 -11.19
CA GLN A 72 0.91 13.52 -11.69
C GLN A 72 2.03 13.76 -10.69
N LEU A 73 3.25 13.44 -11.11
CA LEU A 73 4.51 13.57 -10.34
C LEU A 73 4.92 15.02 -9.98
N ASN A 74 4.09 16.00 -10.36
CA ASN A 74 4.27 17.43 -10.09
C ASN A 74 3.23 17.98 -9.08
N GLU A 75 2.38 17.12 -8.52
CA GLU A 75 1.32 17.55 -7.63
C GLU A 75 1.82 17.75 -6.21
N LYS A 76 1.30 18.82 -5.60
CA LYS A 76 1.62 19.26 -4.24
C LYS A 76 0.97 18.32 -3.22
N TRP A 77 1.46 17.09 -3.13
CA TRP A 77 1.02 16.18 -2.07
C TRP A 77 1.48 16.73 -0.73
N GLU A 78 0.50 17.06 0.10
CA GLU A 78 0.75 17.58 1.44
C GLU A 78 1.19 16.45 2.36
N GLU A 79 2.19 16.71 3.22
CA GLU A 79 2.75 15.69 4.11
C GLU A 79 1.68 15.10 5.04
N GLN A 80 0.72 15.92 5.48
CA GLN A 80 -0.38 15.48 6.34
C GLN A 80 -1.29 14.46 5.64
N ASP A 81 -1.65 14.70 4.39
CA ASP A 81 -2.55 13.81 3.64
C ASP A 81 -1.84 12.49 3.33
N ILE A 82 -0.56 12.54 2.95
CA ILE A 82 0.28 11.34 2.76
C ILE A 82 0.30 10.50 4.04
N LEU A 83 0.57 11.14 5.18
CA LEU A 83 0.66 10.45 6.46
C LEU A 83 -0.69 9.84 6.86
N LEU A 84 -1.79 10.57 6.65
CA LEU A 84 -3.13 10.09 6.95
C LEU A 84 -3.46 8.84 6.12
N GLU A 85 -3.18 8.88 4.82
CA GLU A 85 -3.42 7.74 3.93
C GLU A 85 -2.50 6.56 4.24
N LEU A 86 -1.23 6.81 4.55
CA LEU A 86 -0.27 5.80 5.01
C LEU A 86 -0.78 5.08 6.26
N MET A 87 -1.26 5.83 7.26
CA MET A 87 -1.79 5.26 8.49
C MET A 87 -3.06 4.45 8.23
N SER A 88 -3.97 4.93 7.39
CA SER A 88 -5.20 4.21 7.05
C SER A 88 -4.94 2.91 6.28
N GLN A 89 -4.00 2.90 5.32
CA GLN A 89 -3.57 1.68 4.63
C GLN A 89 -2.94 0.67 5.57
N ARG A 90 -2.10 1.14 6.51
CA ARG A 90 -1.54 0.30 7.55
C ARG A 90 -2.61 -0.26 8.48
N GLU A 91 -3.55 0.55 8.92
CA GLU A 91 -4.61 0.12 9.82
C GLU A 91 -5.53 -0.91 9.16
N CYS A 92 -5.78 -0.77 7.85
CA CYS A 92 -6.51 -1.77 7.07
C CYS A 92 -5.82 -3.14 7.11
N LEU A 93 -4.48 -3.19 6.92
CA LEU A 93 -3.69 -4.41 7.07
C LEU A 93 -3.80 -5.01 8.48
N ILE A 94 -3.68 -4.18 9.51
CA ILE A 94 -3.76 -4.63 10.92
C ILE A 94 -5.16 -5.16 11.25
N LYS A 95 -6.23 -4.51 10.76
CA LYS A 95 -7.62 -4.97 10.93
C LYS A 95 -7.88 -6.28 10.19
N ALA A 96 -7.21 -6.49 9.07
CA ALA A 96 -7.18 -7.76 8.36
C ALA A 96 -6.29 -8.82 9.06
N GLY A 97 -5.76 -8.52 10.24
CA GLY A 97 -4.93 -9.41 11.07
C GLY A 97 -3.53 -9.66 10.50
N LEU A 98 -3.07 -8.79 9.59
CA LEU A 98 -1.72 -8.80 9.06
C LEU A 98 -0.86 -7.77 9.79
N ASN A 99 0.31 -8.19 10.27
CA ASN A 99 1.26 -7.29 10.91
C ASN A 99 2.42 -6.99 9.93
N PRO A 100 2.36 -5.86 9.18
CA PRO A 100 3.38 -5.57 8.18
C PRO A 100 4.76 -5.37 8.81
N THR A 101 5.77 -6.09 8.32
CA THR A 101 7.15 -6.05 8.82
C THR A 101 8.05 -5.07 8.09
N HIS A 102 7.66 -4.68 6.87
CA HIS A 102 8.37 -3.74 6.02
C HIS A 102 7.39 -2.97 5.15
N ILE A 103 7.87 -1.89 4.54
CA ILE A 103 7.11 -1.02 3.65
C ILE A 103 7.90 -0.75 2.37
N ASP A 104 7.26 -0.90 1.22
CA ASP A 104 7.71 -0.40 -0.08
C ASP A 104 6.59 0.46 -0.68
N SER A 105 6.77 0.97 -1.91
CA SER A 105 5.70 1.76 -2.55
C SER A 105 5.51 1.47 -4.03
N HIS A 106 4.27 1.66 -4.48
CA HIS A 106 3.88 1.50 -5.87
C HIS A 106 4.53 2.58 -6.75
N GLN A 107 5.03 2.19 -7.93
CA GLN A 107 5.73 3.08 -8.87
C GLN A 107 6.96 3.80 -8.28
N HIS A 108 7.57 3.26 -7.23
CA HIS A 108 8.73 3.85 -6.55
C HIS A 108 8.52 5.30 -6.05
N ILE A 109 7.29 5.65 -5.65
CA ILE A 109 6.98 6.98 -5.08
C ILE A 109 7.77 7.29 -3.80
N GLN A 110 8.39 6.28 -3.17
CA GLN A 110 9.35 6.48 -2.08
C GLN A 110 10.55 7.38 -2.46
N MET A 111 10.79 7.64 -3.74
CA MET A 111 11.85 8.56 -4.18
C MET A 111 11.49 10.03 -3.94
N TYR A 112 10.20 10.35 -3.74
CA TYR A 112 9.76 11.70 -3.40
C TYR A 112 10.07 12.01 -1.92
N PRO A 113 10.78 13.12 -1.61
CA PRO A 113 11.21 13.40 -0.24
C PRO A 113 10.08 13.49 0.80
N ASN A 114 8.95 14.10 0.41
CA ASN A 114 7.75 14.21 1.25
C ASN A 114 7.13 12.84 1.57
N VAL A 115 7.14 11.90 0.62
CA VAL A 115 6.67 10.53 0.82
C VAL A 115 7.67 9.73 1.67
N TYR A 116 8.95 9.76 1.30
CA TYR A 116 10.01 9.01 1.99
C TYR A 116 10.02 9.31 3.50
N LYS A 117 9.88 10.59 3.87
CA LYS A 117 9.85 11.05 5.26
C LYS A 117 8.79 10.34 6.09
N GLN A 118 7.59 10.14 5.55
CA GLN A 118 6.49 9.47 6.25
C GLN A 118 6.71 7.95 6.37
N MET A 119 7.40 7.34 5.41
CA MET A 119 7.67 5.89 5.39
C MET A 119 8.77 5.44 6.38
N THR A 120 9.48 6.39 7.02
CA THR A 120 10.62 6.07 7.90
C THR A 120 10.26 5.33 9.20
N TRP A 121 8.97 5.22 9.58
CA TRP A 121 8.53 4.49 10.77
C TRP A 121 8.92 2.99 10.75
N SER A 122 9.06 2.38 9.57
CA SER A 122 9.33 0.93 9.43
C SER A 122 10.79 0.51 9.72
N ARG A 123 11.68 1.42 10.11
CA ARG A 123 13.12 1.13 10.32
C ARG A 123 13.54 1.14 11.80
N LYS A 124 12.80 0.44 12.67
CA LYS A 124 13.33 0.06 13.98
C LYS A 124 13.88 -1.35 13.95
#